data_AF-G5JES6-F1
#
_entry.id   AF-G5JES6-F1
#
_cell.length_a   1.000
_cell.length_b   1.000
_cell.length_c   1.000
_cell.angle_alpha   90.00
_cell.angle_beta   90.00
_cell.angle_gamma   90.00
#
_symmetry.space_group_name_H-M   'P 1'
#
loop_
_entity.id
_entity.type
_entity.pdbx_description
1 polymer ?
#
loop_
_entity_poly.entity_id
_entity_poly.type
_entity_poly.pdbx_seq_one_letter_code
_entity_poly.pdbx_strand_id
1 'polypeptide(L)'
;MSKAPCGRMPCIWASLSVAATKLKAINTDNEIANSLLFELQTAVHLAEAFDQIWSSIYWLKSSKKTRTRVTITLTKLAQSISDHITESLRLFNELCEQQEELKTLELTDEWIDIRVCLYRANSAFQETHYQLIKPLPLFEYLENQNPS
;
A
#
# COMPACT_ATOMS: atom_id res chain seq x y z
N MET A 1 -13.33 22.49 -11.57
CA MET A 1 -12.95 22.37 -10.14
C MET A 1 -11.91 21.26 -10.02
N SER A 2 -10.80 21.44 -9.30
CA SER A 2 -9.87 20.33 -9.04
C SER A 2 -10.56 19.40 -8.03
N LYS A 3 -10.78 18.14 -8.43
CA LYS A 3 -11.34 17.12 -7.53
C LYS A 3 -10.34 16.87 -6.40
N ALA A 4 -10.86 16.59 -5.19
CA ALA A 4 -10.03 16.10 -4.10
C ALA A 4 -9.42 14.75 -4.50
N PRO A 5 -8.23 14.38 -3.98
CA PRO A 5 -7.75 13.01 -4.08
C PRO A 5 -8.76 12.06 -3.42
N CYS A 6 -8.66 10.78 -3.76
CA CYS A 6 -9.63 9.69 -3.52
C CYS A 6 -10.06 9.39 -2.07
N GLY A 7 -9.71 10.24 -1.09
CA GLY A 7 -10.17 10.15 0.29
C GLY A 7 -9.07 9.65 1.21
N ARG A 8 -9.47 9.15 2.39
CA ARG A 8 -8.62 8.45 3.35
C ARG A 8 -8.47 6.97 2.98
N MET A 9 -7.54 6.27 3.62
CA MET A 9 -7.18 4.86 3.41
C MET A 9 -7.55 3.90 4.58
N PRO A 10 -8.73 4.00 5.22
CA PRO A 10 -9.00 3.24 6.46
C PRO A 10 -8.97 1.72 6.25
N CYS A 11 -9.48 1.20 5.13
CA CYS A 11 -9.48 -0.22 4.83
C CYS A 11 -8.06 -0.77 4.58
N ILE A 12 -7.22 0.01 3.89
CA ILE A 12 -5.84 -0.35 3.58
C ILE A 12 -5.04 -0.36 4.89
N TRP A 13 -5.13 0.72 5.68
CA TRP A 13 -4.46 0.83 6.98
C TRP A 13 -4.86 -0.31 7.93
N ALA A 14 -6.17 -0.58 8.07
CA ALA A 14 -6.65 -1.63 8.98
C ALA A 14 -6.15 -3.01 8.56
N SER A 15 -6.20 -3.32 7.26
CA SER A 15 -5.74 -4.61 6.74
C SER A 15 -4.23 -4.80 6.97
N LEU A 16 -3.42 -3.79 6.66
CA LEU A 16 -1.98 -3.83 6.90
C LEU A 16 -1.65 -3.95 8.40
N SER A 17 -2.39 -3.25 9.25
CA SER A 17 -2.19 -3.28 10.71
C SER A 17 -2.48 -4.66 11.30
N VAL A 18 -3.54 -5.31 10.84
CA VAL A 18 -3.87 -6.68 11.27
C VAL A 18 -2.80 -7.66 10.80
N ALA A 19 -2.35 -7.57 9.54
CA ALA A 19 -1.28 -8.41 9.02
C ALA A 19 0.03 -8.25 9.82
N ALA A 20 0.46 -7.01 10.07
CA ALA A 20 1.65 -6.71 10.85
C ALA A 20 1.56 -7.24 12.28
N THR A 21 0.40 -7.07 12.93
CA THR A 21 0.17 -7.52 14.31
C THR A 21 0.23 -9.04 14.41
N LYS A 22 -0.42 -9.75 13.49
CA LYS A 22 -0.41 -11.21 13.46
C LYS A 22 0.98 -11.75 13.17
N LEU A 23 1.69 -11.20 12.18
CA LEU A 23 3.04 -11.64 11.85
C LEU A 23 4.02 -11.42 13.01
N LYS A 24 3.89 -10.29 13.71
CA LYS A 24 4.67 -10.02 14.92
C LYS A 24 4.38 -11.02 16.04
N ALA A 25 3.14 -11.49 16.16
CA ALA A 25 2.74 -12.46 17.18
C ALA A 25 3.28 -13.88 16.91
N ILE A 26 3.49 -14.25 15.65
CA ILE A 26 4.08 -15.54 15.26
C ILE A 26 5.52 -15.68 15.79
N ASN A 27 6.24 -14.55 15.93
CA ASN A 27 7.58 -14.49 16.55
C ASN A 27 8.54 -15.56 16.02
N THR A 28 8.97 -15.39 14.76
CA THR A 28 9.86 -16.31 14.05
C THR A 28 11.22 -15.68 13.75
N ASP A 29 12.28 -16.49 13.78
CA ASP A 29 13.64 -16.07 13.40
C ASP A 29 13.86 -16.09 11.87
N ASN A 30 12.82 -16.38 11.08
CA ASN A 30 12.90 -16.40 9.62
C ASN A 30 13.14 -14.99 9.05
N GLU A 31 14.22 -14.83 8.27
CA GLU A 31 14.64 -13.54 7.70
C GLU A 31 13.60 -12.93 6.75
N ILE A 32 12.93 -13.75 5.92
CA ILE A 32 11.89 -13.30 4.98
C ILE A 32 10.66 -12.84 5.77
N ALA A 33 10.27 -13.57 6.81
CA ALA A 33 9.16 -13.16 7.68
C ALA A 33 9.47 -11.85 8.43
N ASN A 34 10.71 -11.65 8.88
CA ASN A 34 11.14 -10.40 9.51
C ASN A 34 11.18 -9.24 8.52
N SER A 35 11.62 -9.48 7.28
CA SER A 35 11.57 -8.49 6.19
C SER A 35 10.13 -8.12 5.85
N LEU A 36 9.24 -9.11 5.74
CA LEU A 36 7.82 -8.89 5.52
C LEU A 36 7.20 -8.05 6.65
N LEU A 37 7.57 -8.31 7.90
CA LEU A 37 7.09 -7.53 9.04
C LEU A 37 7.53 -6.07 8.95
N PHE A 38 8.77 -5.82 8.55
CA PHE A 38 9.29 -4.46 8.34
C PHE A 38 8.51 -3.72 7.24
N GLU A 39 8.30 -4.37 6.09
CA GLU A 39 7.53 -3.81 4.97
C GLU A 39 6.09 -3.48 5.38
N LEU A 40 5.43 -4.40 6.08
CA LEU A 40 4.08 -4.21 6.61
C LEU A 40 4.00 -3.03 7.59
N GLN A 41 4.91 -2.94 8.56
CA GLN A 41 4.93 -1.83 9.53
C GLN A 41 5.19 -0.49 8.85
N THR A 42 6.08 -0.46 7.88
CA THR A 42 6.36 0.75 7.10
C THR A 42 5.12 1.19 6.32
N ALA A 43 4.44 0.25 5.64
CA ALA A 43 3.20 0.53 4.93
C ALA A 43 2.08 1.05 5.86
N VAL A 44 1.96 0.50 7.08
CA VAL A 44 1.01 1.00 8.10
C VAL A 44 1.28 2.46 8.44
N HIS A 45 2.54 2.79 8.76
CA HIS A 45 2.92 4.16 9.13
C HIS A 45 2.72 5.15 7.98
N LEU A 46 3.00 4.74 6.74
CA LEU A 46 2.76 5.56 5.56
C LEU A 46 1.26 5.79 5.32
N ALA A 47 0.43 4.77 5.48
CA ALA A 47 -1.02 4.89 5.35
C ALA A 47 -1.61 5.81 6.42
N GLU A 48 -1.12 5.72 7.66
CA GLU A 48 -1.50 6.65 8.73
C GLU A 48 -1.08 8.09 8.41
N ALA A 49 0.16 8.29 7.95
CA ALA A 49 0.66 9.61 7.56
C ALA A 49 -0.15 10.20 6.38
N PHE A 50 -0.53 9.36 5.42
CA PHE A 50 -1.41 9.75 4.31
C PHE A 50 -2.73 10.31 4.85
N ASP A 51 -3.38 9.60 5.77
CA ASP A 51 -4.66 10.01 6.35
C ASP A 51 -4.56 11.31 7.16
N GLN A 52 -3.47 11.47 7.92
CA GLN A 52 -3.20 12.69 8.66
C GLN A 52 -3.03 13.89 7.71
N ILE A 53 -2.25 13.73 6.63
CA ILE A 53 -2.01 14.78 5.65
C ILE A 53 -3.29 15.11 4.88
N TRP A 54 -4.05 14.10 4.45
CA TRP A 54 -5.33 14.32 3.77
C TRP A 54 -6.30 15.13 4.64
N SER A 55 -6.29 14.85 5.95
CA SER A 55 -7.15 15.50 6.94
C SER A 55 -6.69 16.88 7.36
N SER A 56 -5.44 17.24 7.09
CA SER A 56 -4.85 18.51 7.49
C SER A 56 -5.38 19.72 6.72
N ILE A 57 -6.13 19.50 5.63
CA ILE A 57 -6.66 20.59 4.81
C ILE A 57 -8.17 20.52 4.61
N TYR A 58 -8.79 21.70 4.55
CA TYR A 58 -10.18 21.79 4.13
C TYR A 58 -10.28 21.90 2.61
N TRP A 59 -10.47 20.76 1.94
CA TRP A 59 -10.42 20.63 0.47
C TRP A 59 -11.31 21.63 -0.29
N LEU A 60 -12.51 21.94 0.23
CA LEU A 60 -13.46 22.80 -0.46
C LEU A 60 -13.06 24.28 -0.44
N LYS A 61 -12.47 24.77 0.66
CA LYS A 61 -12.09 26.19 0.81
C LYS A 61 -10.60 26.48 0.62
N SER A 62 -9.76 25.46 0.55
CA SER A 62 -8.32 25.65 0.34
C SER A 62 -8.01 26.22 -1.03
N SER A 63 -6.94 27.04 -1.10
CA SER A 63 -6.46 27.59 -2.36
C SER A 63 -6.04 26.47 -3.33
N LYS A 64 -6.09 26.74 -4.64
CA LYS A 64 -5.59 25.80 -5.67
C LYS A 64 -4.14 25.41 -5.41
N LYS A 65 -3.27 26.38 -5.08
CA LYS A 65 -1.84 26.16 -4.80
C LYS A 65 -1.63 25.22 -3.60
N THR A 66 -2.39 25.41 -2.53
CA THR A 66 -2.34 24.54 -1.34
C THR A 66 -2.78 23.13 -1.69
N ARG A 67 -3.92 22.97 -2.37
CA ARG A 67 -4.41 21.66 -2.82
C ARG A 67 -3.38 20.94 -3.68
N THR A 68 -2.80 21.60 -4.67
CA THR A 68 -1.76 21.01 -5.54
C THR A 68 -0.55 20.52 -4.73
N ARG A 69 -0.04 21.34 -3.80
CA ARG A 69 1.10 20.93 -2.96
C ARG A 69 0.78 19.69 -2.12
N VAL A 70 -0.38 19.67 -1.48
CA VAL A 70 -0.82 18.53 -0.67
C VAL A 70 -1.04 17.29 -1.53
N THR A 71 -1.66 17.42 -2.69
CA THR A 71 -1.83 16.31 -3.64
C THR A 71 -0.49 15.71 -4.07
N ILE A 72 0.54 16.51 -4.34
CA ILE A 72 1.88 16.00 -4.67
C ILE A 72 2.44 15.14 -3.52
N THR A 73 2.31 15.61 -2.28
CA THR A 73 2.75 14.84 -1.11
C THR A 73 1.97 13.53 -0.97
N LEU A 74 0.64 13.58 -1.10
CA LEU A 74 -0.22 12.40 -1.04
C LEU A 74 0.10 11.39 -2.16
N THR A 75 0.37 11.86 -3.38
CA THR A 75 0.79 10.99 -4.49
C THR A 75 2.10 10.28 -4.19
N LYS A 76 3.09 10.97 -3.60
CA LYS A 76 4.35 10.33 -3.20
C LYS A 76 4.15 9.26 -2.13
N LEU A 77 3.32 9.55 -1.14
CA LEU A 77 2.97 8.58 -0.10
C LEU A 77 2.22 7.39 -0.68
N ALA A 78 1.25 7.62 -1.56
CA ALA A 78 0.53 6.55 -2.24
C ALA A 78 1.50 5.66 -3.05
N GLN A 79 2.51 6.23 -3.71
CA GLN A 79 3.51 5.43 -4.43
C GLN A 79 4.29 4.54 -3.47
N SER A 80 4.84 5.11 -2.40
CA SER A 80 5.56 4.33 -1.40
C SER A 80 4.70 3.25 -0.75
N ILE A 81 3.43 3.54 -0.44
CA ILE A 81 2.48 2.53 0.08
C ILE A 81 2.30 1.39 -0.93
N SER A 82 2.13 1.71 -2.21
CA SER A 82 2.00 0.71 -3.28
C SER A 82 3.25 -0.16 -3.39
N ASP A 83 4.44 0.43 -3.29
CA ASP A 83 5.72 -0.28 -3.36
C ASP A 83 5.85 -1.26 -2.20
N HIS A 84 5.59 -0.83 -0.95
CA HIS A 84 5.66 -1.68 0.23
C HIS A 84 4.58 -2.78 0.25
N ILE A 85 3.36 -2.51 -0.25
CA ILE A 85 2.33 -3.55 -0.43
C ILE A 85 2.79 -4.62 -1.43
N THR A 86 3.40 -4.18 -2.54
CA THR A 86 3.87 -5.06 -3.61
C THR A 86 5.01 -5.94 -3.11
N GLU A 87 5.98 -5.35 -2.40
CA GLU A 87 7.09 -6.08 -1.80
C GLU A 87 6.62 -7.04 -0.70
N SER A 88 5.64 -6.64 0.11
CA SER A 88 5.03 -7.53 1.11
C SER A 88 4.38 -8.76 0.45
N LEU A 89 3.68 -8.60 -0.67
CA LEU A 89 3.11 -9.73 -1.42
C LEU A 89 4.19 -10.64 -1.99
N ARG A 90 5.28 -10.05 -2.52
CA ARG A 90 6.43 -10.79 -3.05
C ARG A 90 7.08 -11.64 -1.96
N LEU A 91 7.40 -11.03 -0.81
CA LEU A 91 8.01 -11.70 0.34
C LEU A 91 7.12 -12.78 0.93
N PHE A 92 5.80 -12.56 0.99
CA PHE A 92 4.87 -13.59 1.46
C PHE A 92 4.86 -14.82 0.54
N ASN A 93 4.91 -14.63 -0.78
CA ASN A 93 5.00 -15.74 -1.72
C ASN A 93 6.35 -16.46 -1.61
N GLU A 94 7.45 -15.72 -1.50
CA GLU A 94 8.79 -16.28 -1.28
C GLU A 94 8.85 -17.12 0.01
N LEU A 95 8.19 -16.66 1.06
CA LEU A 95 8.05 -17.41 2.32
C LEU A 95 7.29 -18.73 2.13
N CYS A 96 6.23 -18.72 1.31
CA CYS A 96 5.47 -19.91 0.98
C CYS A 96 6.30 -20.92 0.18
N GLU A 97 7.04 -20.45 -0.83
CA GLU A 97 7.97 -21.27 -1.62
C GLU A 97 9.04 -21.91 -0.71
N GLN A 98 9.67 -21.12 0.17
CA GLN A 98 10.64 -21.62 1.13
C GLN A 98 10.04 -22.67 2.07
N GLN A 99 8.79 -22.47 2.50
CA GLN A 99 8.11 -23.38 3.41
C GLN A 99 7.75 -24.72 2.74
N GLU A 100 7.45 -24.73 1.44
CA GLU A 100 7.23 -25.98 0.67
C GLU A 100 8.50 -26.85 0.64
N GLU A 101 9.68 -26.22 0.51
CA GLU A 101 10.97 -26.90 0.42
C GLU A 101 11.54 -27.30 1.79
N LEU A 102 11.56 -26.37 2.75
CA LEU A 102 12.32 -26.52 3.99
C LEU A 102 11.45 -26.85 5.21
N LYS A 103 10.15 -26.53 5.17
CA LYS A 103 9.17 -26.78 6.26
C LYS A 103 9.63 -26.27 7.63
N THR A 104 10.21 -25.08 7.67
CA THR A 104 10.86 -24.49 8.86
C THR A 104 9.90 -23.73 9.77
N LEU A 105 8.73 -23.32 9.27
CA LEU A 105 7.72 -22.58 10.00
C LEU A 105 6.61 -23.49 10.52
N GLU A 106 6.07 -23.13 11.69
CA GLU A 106 4.81 -23.71 12.16
C GLU A 106 3.65 -23.15 11.34
N LEU A 107 2.84 -24.05 10.77
CA LEU A 107 1.66 -23.69 9.99
C LEU A 107 0.47 -23.47 10.94
N THR A 108 0.14 -22.21 11.16
CA THR A 108 -1.01 -21.77 11.95
C THR A 108 -2.01 -20.99 11.08
N ASP A 109 -3.24 -20.81 11.57
CA ASP A 109 -4.30 -20.07 10.86
C ASP A 109 -3.95 -18.59 10.66
N GLU A 110 -3.04 -18.04 11.48
CA GLU A 110 -2.56 -16.66 11.37
C GLU A 110 -1.95 -16.37 9.99
N TRP A 111 -1.27 -17.33 9.36
CA TRP A 111 -0.71 -17.16 8.02
C TRP A 111 -1.79 -16.93 6.96
N ILE A 112 -2.94 -17.60 7.10
CA ILE A 112 -4.10 -17.42 6.21
C ILE A 112 -4.65 -16.00 6.39
N ASP A 113 -4.79 -15.53 7.62
CA ASP A 113 -5.26 -14.18 7.91
C ASP A 113 -4.31 -13.11 7.38
N ILE A 114 -3.00 -13.30 7.53
CA ILE A 114 -1.97 -12.39 6.98
C ILE A 114 -2.14 -12.28 5.46
N ARG A 115 -2.24 -13.42 4.77
CA ARG A 115 -2.48 -13.46 3.32
C ARG A 115 -3.74 -12.70 2.94
N VAL A 116 -4.87 -13.02 3.56
CA VAL A 116 -6.16 -12.37 3.28
C VAL A 116 -6.08 -10.85 3.49
N CYS A 117 -5.42 -10.41 4.56
CA CYS A 117 -5.24 -8.99 4.84
C CYS A 117 -4.36 -8.29 3.80
N LEU A 118 -3.26 -8.91 3.37
CA LEU A 118 -2.40 -8.37 2.29
C LEU A 118 -3.16 -8.21 0.97
N TYR A 119 -3.90 -9.24 0.55
CA TYR A 119 -4.70 -9.18 -0.66
C TYR A 119 -5.81 -8.11 -0.56
N ARG A 120 -6.48 -8.01 0.59
CA ARG A 120 -7.50 -6.96 0.83
C ARG A 120 -6.89 -5.55 0.78
N ALA A 121 -5.72 -5.35 1.40
CA ALA A 121 -5.01 -4.07 1.34
C ALA A 121 -4.69 -3.69 -0.11
N ASN A 122 -4.13 -4.64 -0.88
CA ASN A 122 -3.79 -4.41 -2.27
C ASN A 122 -5.03 -4.13 -3.13
N SER A 123 -6.06 -4.97 -3.08
CA SER A 123 -7.30 -4.75 -3.85
C SER A 123 -7.95 -3.40 -3.52
N ALA A 124 -8.08 -3.06 -2.24
CA ALA A 124 -8.61 -1.77 -1.83
C ALA A 124 -7.76 -0.61 -2.37
N PHE A 125 -6.42 -0.73 -2.32
CA PHE A 125 -5.52 0.28 -2.87
C PHE A 125 -5.70 0.44 -4.39
N GLN A 126 -5.75 -0.67 -5.13
CA GLN A 126 -5.94 -0.68 -6.59
C GLN A 126 -7.27 -0.01 -6.99
N GLU A 127 -8.34 -0.31 -6.27
CA GLU A 127 -9.67 0.23 -6.55
C GLU A 127 -9.78 1.73 -6.27
N THR A 128 -9.13 2.21 -5.21
CA THR A 128 -9.41 3.55 -4.67
C THR A 128 -8.27 4.55 -4.85
N HIS A 129 -7.01 4.14 -4.73
CA HIS A 129 -5.87 5.07 -4.65
C HIS A 129 -4.86 4.93 -5.79
N TYR A 130 -4.92 3.85 -6.56
CA TYR A 130 -4.00 3.64 -7.69
C TYR A 130 -4.07 4.76 -8.74
N GLN A 131 -5.22 5.39 -8.95
CA GLN A 131 -5.34 6.52 -9.88
C GLN A 131 -4.49 7.74 -9.49
N LEU A 132 -4.05 7.86 -8.23
CA LEU A 132 -3.12 8.92 -7.81
C LEU A 132 -1.70 8.72 -8.34
N ILE A 133 -1.33 7.47 -8.61
CA ILE A 133 0.03 7.05 -8.97
C ILE A 133 0.09 6.42 -10.36
N LYS A 134 -1.07 6.13 -10.97
CA LYS A 134 -1.16 5.68 -12.35
C LYS A 134 -0.35 6.68 -13.18
N PRO A 135 0.65 6.21 -13.95
CA PRO A 135 1.42 7.12 -14.78
C PRO A 135 0.45 7.98 -15.58
N LEU A 136 0.64 9.30 -15.52
CA LEU A 136 -0.08 10.21 -16.41
C LEU A 136 0.09 9.65 -17.83
N PRO A 137 -0.93 9.76 -18.70
CA PRO A 137 -0.84 9.26 -20.05
C PRO A 137 0.10 10.13 -20.89
N LEU A 138 1.38 10.21 -20.53
CA LEU A 138 2.40 10.66 -21.45
C LEU A 138 2.43 9.69 -22.63
N PHE A 139 2.23 8.39 -22.39
CA PHE A 139 2.08 7.37 -23.42
C PHE A 139 0.81 7.55 -24.28
N GLU A 140 -0.39 7.75 -23.71
CA GLU A 140 -1.58 8.01 -24.55
C GLU A 140 -1.47 9.36 -25.29
N TYR A 141 -0.80 10.37 -24.72
CA TYR A 141 -0.55 11.64 -25.42
C TYR A 141 0.45 11.47 -26.58
N LEU A 142 1.49 10.64 -26.41
CA LEU A 142 2.48 10.35 -27.46
C LEU A 142 1.93 9.42 -28.55
N GLU A 143 1.07 8.44 -28.21
CA GLU A 143 0.38 7.57 -29.18
C GLU A 143 -0.64 8.36 -30.02
N ASN A 144 -1.37 9.31 -29.42
CA ASN A 144 -2.29 10.18 -30.15
C ASN A 144 -1.60 11.28 -30.98
N GLN A 145 -0.30 11.51 -30.79
CA GLN A 145 0.51 12.45 -31.60
C GLN A 145 1.12 11.78 -32.85
N ASN A 146 1.14 10.45 -32.92
CA ASN A 146 1.60 9.68 -34.07
C ASN A 146 0.46 8.82 -34.66
N PRO A 147 -0.57 9.42 -35.29
CA PRO A 147 -1.48 8.63 -36.10
C PRO A 147 -0.71 8.11 -37.32
N SER A 148 -0.64 6.79 -37.44
CA SER A 148 -0.18 6.12 -38.67
C SER A 148 -1.16 6.35 -39.82
#